data_AF-A0A1V5UZS4-F1
#
_entry.id   AF-A0A1V5UZS4-F1
#
_cell.length_a   1.000
_cell.length_b   1.000
_cell.length_c   1.000
_cell.angle_alpha   90.00
_cell.angle_beta   90.00
_cell.angle_gamma   90.00
#
_symmetry.space_group_name_H-M   'P 1'
#
loop_
_entity.id
_entity.type
_entity.pdbx_description
1 polymer ?
#
loop_
_entity_poly.entity_id
_entity_poly.type
_entity_poly.pdbx_seq_one_letter_code
_entity_poly.pdbx_strand_id
1 'polypeptide(L)'
;MRKRIFAAACAILLPVCASGDDEKIRILTEIRNQLDEANRKLDRINDKISVLSSRSVGFSPAQPAVLPPLPVKEFDKITLSENPVPEEVAEYIKKIGQVPWTIRADPRKDPQVEKYAKIGPGYLGVILPLLKSPEYARHLKYALPRLVGKSDKEFVLRNLSRYPELAPSVMIHGWFPEAKNQLIAILKNTRDFSEFQEAIPVMAATPETRAALVEVFRFNPYADYLFMRIESFPDVDHEKLAREVWEKMSSTRRTLLMLFAARNGVKEALSELVSRAAATPEYVSAAGNRNVSLSQFVNQLLGQKTNIRETAAWYSRNSDWLVFDKQKRQYVLSVAEH
;
A
#
# COMPACT_ATOMS: atom_id res chain seq x y z
N MET A 1 -23.70 8.45 18.38
CA MET A 1 -23.70 7.27 19.27
C MET A 1 -22.30 7.03 19.79
N ARG A 2 -22.06 7.20 21.09
CA ARG A 2 -20.77 6.99 21.75
C ARG A 2 -20.51 5.48 21.89
N LYS A 3 -19.56 4.91 21.15
CA LYS A 3 -18.99 3.60 21.47
C LYS A 3 -17.81 3.83 22.42
N ARG A 4 -18.03 3.62 23.71
CA ARG A 4 -16.95 3.47 24.70
C ARG A 4 -16.29 2.11 24.46
N ILE A 5 -15.02 2.10 24.10
CA ILE A 5 -14.22 0.88 24.04
C ILE A 5 -13.82 0.58 25.50
N PHE A 6 -14.46 -0.41 26.10
CA PHE A 6 -14.00 -1.02 27.35
C PHE A 6 -12.78 -1.89 27.03
N ALA A 7 -11.60 -1.51 27.51
CA ALA A 7 -10.44 -2.40 27.52
C ALA A 7 -10.61 -3.38 28.69
N ALA A 8 -10.55 -4.67 28.39
CA ALA A 8 -10.68 -5.76 29.34
C ALA A 8 -9.51 -5.77 30.33
N ALA A 9 -9.81 -5.61 31.63
CA ALA A 9 -8.86 -5.88 32.70
C ALA A 9 -8.74 -7.40 32.90
N CYS A 10 -7.58 -7.97 32.58
CA CYS A 10 -7.23 -9.33 32.99
C CYS A 10 -7.00 -9.33 34.51
N ALA A 11 -7.98 -9.83 35.26
CA ALA A 11 -7.80 -10.21 36.65
C ALA A 11 -7.18 -11.62 36.70
N ILE A 12 -5.91 -11.71 37.12
CA ILE A 12 -5.32 -12.96 37.61
C ILE A 12 -5.23 -12.81 39.12
N LEU A 13 -5.93 -13.67 39.85
CA LEU A 13 -5.98 -13.76 41.31
C LEU A 13 -4.96 -14.78 41.85
N LEU A 14 -4.57 -14.54 43.11
CA LEU A 14 -3.94 -15.40 44.14
C LEU A 14 -2.41 -15.20 44.37
N PRO A 15 -1.88 -15.45 45.59
CA PRO A 15 -2.27 -14.94 46.92
C PRO A 15 -1.08 -14.26 47.67
N VAL A 16 -1.38 -13.74 48.86
CA VAL A 16 -0.64 -12.78 49.71
C VAL A 16 0.81 -13.15 50.11
N CYS A 17 1.73 -12.19 49.97
CA CYS A 17 2.90 -11.98 50.84
C CYS A 17 3.09 -10.45 51.04
N ALA A 18 2.92 -10.01 52.29
CA ALA A 18 2.62 -8.64 52.71
C ALA A 18 3.79 -7.63 52.67
N SER A 19 4.63 -7.68 51.64
CA SER A 19 5.66 -6.65 51.39
C SER A 19 5.78 -6.24 49.91
N GLY A 20 4.94 -6.80 49.03
CA GLY A 20 4.93 -6.50 47.58
C GLY A 20 3.71 -5.70 47.09
N ASP A 21 2.75 -5.40 47.96
CA ASP A 21 1.51 -4.73 47.58
C ASP A 21 1.66 -3.21 47.45
N ASP A 22 2.48 -2.56 48.28
CA ASP A 22 2.72 -1.12 48.20
C ASP A 22 3.48 -0.72 46.91
N GLU A 23 4.46 -1.53 46.49
CA GLU A 23 5.20 -1.34 45.23
C GLU A 23 4.26 -1.52 44.02
N LYS A 24 3.39 -2.54 44.05
CA LYS A 24 2.38 -2.78 43.01
C LYS A 24 1.35 -1.65 42.95
N ILE A 25 0.89 -1.15 44.10
CA ILE A 25 -0.03 -0.01 44.18
C ILE A 25 0.65 1.25 43.62
N ARG A 26 1.93 1.47 43.92
CA ARG A 26 2.71 2.58 43.35
C ARG A 26 2.80 2.49 41.83
N ILE A 27 3.16 1.32 41.30
CA ILE A 27 3.27 1.08 39.85
C ILE A 27 1.91 1.23 39.17
N LEU A 28 0.83 0.70 39.75
CA LEU A 28 -0.53 0.84 39.19
C LEU A 28 -1.01 2.30 39.19
N THR A 29 -0.64 3.06 40.22
CA THR A 29 -0.94 4.49 40.31
C THR A 29 -0.19 5.27 39.24
N GLU A 30 1.09 4.96 39.01
CA GLU A 30 1.90 5.56 37.96
C GLU A 30 1.35 5.26 36.56
N ILE A 31 1.01 3.99 36.29
CA ILE A 31 0.38 3.58 35.02
C ILE A 31 -0.94 4.32 34.80
N ARG A 32 -1.76 4.47 35.85
CA ARG A 32 -3.02 5.21 35.76
C ARG A 32 -2.79 6.69 35.44
N ASN A 33 -1.81 7.33 36.08
CA ASN A 33 -1.47 8.72 35.82
C ASN A 33 -0.98 8.92 34.38
N GLN A 34 -0.12 8.02 33.89
CA GLN A 34 0.36 8.05 32.51
C GLN A 34 -0.78 7.85 31.50
N LEU A 35 -1.74 6.97 31.81
CA LEU A 35 -2.92 6.74 30.97
C LEU A 35 -3.83 7.98 30.93
N ASP A 36 -4.04 8.63 32.07
CA ASP A 36 -4.82 9.86 32.16
C ASP A 36 -4.13 11.01 31.40
N GLU A 37 -2.81 11.11 31.47
CA GLU A 37 -2.05 12.10 30.70
C GLU A 37 -2.13 11.82 29.19
N ALA A 38 -2.00 10.56 28.78
CA ALA A 38 -2.14 10.15 27.38
C ALA A 38 -3.55 10.48 26.84
N ASN A 39 -4.59 10.22 27.62
CA ASN A 39 -5.97 10.55 27.26
C ASN A 39 -6.16 12.07 27.10
N ARG A 40 -5.62 12.89 28.01
CA ARG A 40 -5.66 14.36 27.87
C ARG A 40 -4.91 14.84 26.64
N LYS A 41 -3.79 14.20 26.28
CA LYS A 41 -3.05 14.52 25.03
C LYS A 41 -3.88 14.17 23.80
N LEU A 42 -4.58 13.03 23.80
CA LEU A 42 -5.48 12.63 22.72
C LEU A 42 -6.66 13.61 22.56
N ASP A 43 -7.27 14.04 23.66
CA ASP A 43 -8.35 15.03 23.62
C ASP A 43 -7.86 16.36 23.02
N ARG A 44 -6.69 16.85 23.44
CA ARG A 44 -6.08 18.05 22.86
C ARG A 44 -5.75 17.91 21.38
N ILE A 45 -5.36 16.71 20.93
CA ILE A 45 -5.12 16.42 19.51
C ILE A 45 -6.45 16.45 18.75
N ASN A 46 -7.51 15.85 19.28
CA ASN A 46 -8.84 15.86 18.68
C ASN A 46 -9.40 17.29 18.58
N ASP A 47 -9.23 18.12 19.61
CA ASP A 47 -9.64 19.52 19.57
C ASP A 47 -8.85 20.30 18.51
N LYS A 48 -7.54 20.08 18.42
CA LYS A 48 -6.71 20.68 17.36
C LYS A 48 -7.14 20.23 15.97
N ILE A 49 -7.46 18.95 15.79
CA ILE A 49 -8.00 18.43 14.53
C ILE A 49 -9.31 19.15 14.21
N SER A 50 -10.24 19.26 15.17
CA SER A 50 -11.52 19.95 14.96
C SER A 50 -11.35 21.42 14.59
N VAL A 51 -10.37 22.11 15.18
CA VAL A 51 -10.04 23.51 14.86
C VAL A 51 -9.36 23.63 13.49
N LEU A 52 -8.51 22.69 13.12
CA LEU A 52 -7.89 22.66 11.79
C LEU A 52 -8.91 22.33 10.70
N SER A 53 -9.86 21.44 10.96
CA SER A 53 -10.97 21.10 10.07
C SER A 53 -11.97 22.25 9.90
N SER A 54 -12.12 23.13 10.90
CA SER A 54 -12.96 24.33 10.78
C SER A 54 -12.23 25.53 10.17
N ARG A 55 -10.89 25.56 10.24
CA ARG A 55 -10.03 26.60 9.64
C ARG A 55 -9.53 26.28 8.24
N SER A 56 -9.80 25.09 7.69
CA SER A 56 -9.58 24.82 6.27
C SER A 56 -10.56 25.64 5.43
N VAL A 57 -10.15 26.87 5.13
CA VAL A 57 -10.78 27.74 4.14
C VAL A 57 -10.77 27.03 2.79
N GLY A 58 -11.96 26.66 2.31
CA GLY A 58 -12.30 26.64 0.89
C GLY A 58 -11.48 25.74 -0.03
N PHE A 59 -11.39 24.43 0.25
CA PHE A 59 -11.58 23.51 -0.87
C PHE A 59 -13.08 23.44 -1.11
N SER A 60 -13.58 24.24 -2.05
CA SER A 60 -14.84 23.89 -2.69
C SER A 60 -14.64 22.46 -3.18
N PRO A 61 -15.38 21.45 -2.70
CA PRO A 61 -15.32 20.14 -3.33
C PRO A 61 -15.65 20.44 -4.79
N ALA A 62 -14.72 20.11 -5.69
CA ALA A 62 -15.03 20.12 -7.12
C ALA A 62 -16.43 19.51 -7.23
N GLN A 63 -17.37 20.25 -7.83
CA GLN A 63 -18.72 19.74 -8.07
C GLN A 63 -18.55 18.28 -8.46
N PRO A 64 -19.14 17.31 -7.73
CA PRO A 64 -18.97 15.92 -8.08
C PRO A 64 -19.35 15.86 -9.55
N ALA A 65 -18.38 15.50 -10.40
CA ALA A 65 -18.63 15.35 -11.82
C ALA A 65 -19.91 14.55 -11.89
N VAL A 66 -20.97 15.13 -12.48
CA VAL A 66 -22.26 14.47 -12.60
C VAL A 66 -21.93 13.21 -13.38
N LEU A 67 -21.78 12.10 -12.67
CA LEU A 67 -21.41 10.85 -13.28
C LEU A 67 -22.54 10.57 -14.26
N PRO A 68 -22.23 10.24 -15.52
CA PRO A 68 -23.27 9.89 -16.47
C PRO A 68 -24.15 8.81 -15.83
N PRO A 69 -25.49 8.90 -16.02
CA PRO A 69 -26.39 7.91 -15.46
C PRO A 69 -25.92 6.52 -15.87
N LEU A 70 -25.89 5.61 -14.89
CA LEU A 70 -25.43 4.24 -15.11
C LEU A 70 -26.24 3.62 -16.27
N PRO A 71 -25.60 2.94 -17.24
CA PRO A 71 -26.29 2.28 -18.36
C PRO A 71 -26.96 0.97 -17.91
N VAL A 72 -27.65 0.98 -16.76
CA VAL A 72 -28.32 -0.18 -16.16
C VAL A 72 -29.27 -0.83 -17.17
N LYS A 73 -29.99 0.00 -17.94
CA LYS A 73 -30.93 -0.47 -18.99
C LYS A 73 -30.25 -1.22 -20.14
N GLU A 74 -28.98 -0.94 -20.44
CA GLU A 74 -28.24 -1.67 -21.48
C GLU A 74 -27.76 -3.01 -20.94
N PHE A 75 -27.32 -3.05 -19.68
CA PHE A 75 -26.98 -4.29 -19.00
C PHE A 75 -28.16 -5.24 -18.84
N ASP A 76 -29.39 -4.74 -18.63
CA ASP A 76 -30.58 -5.59 -18.49
C ASP A 76 -30.91 -6.40 -19.75
N LYS A 77 -30.50 -5.91 -20.93
CA LYS A 77 -30.67 -6.61 -22.22
C LYS A 77 -29.64 -7.72 -22.44
N ILE A 78 -28.56 -7.74 -21.66
CA ILE A 78 -27.47 -8.70 -21.78
C ILE A 78 -27.74 -9.85 -20.80
N THR A 79 -28.22 -10.96 -21.35
CA THR A 79 -28.57 -12.20 -20.64
C THR A 79 -27.58 -13.31 -20.97
N LEU A 80 -27.45 -14.24 -20.03
CA LEU A 80 -26.68 -15.48 -20.15
C LEU A 80 -27.64 -16.62 -19.81
N SER A 81 -27.56 -17.72 -20.55
CA SER A 81 -28.27 -18.96 -20.26
C SER A 81 -27.82 -19.52 -18.90
N GLU A 82 -28.64 -20.37 -18.26
CA GLU A 82 -28.28 -20.94 -16.95
C GLU A 82 -27.07 -21.88 -17.01
N ASN A 83 -26.88 -22.58 -18.13
CA ASN A 83 -25.77 -23.50 -18.38
C ASN A 83 -25.13 -23.13 -19.74
N PRO A 84 -24.36 -22.04 -19.80
CA PRO A 84 -23.89 -21.53 -21.07
C PRO A 84 -22.80 -22.42 -21.68
N VAL A 85 -22.81 -22.57 -23.00
CA VAL A 85 -21.66 -23.18 -23.69
C VAL A 85 -20.51 -22.16 -23.81
N PRO A 86 -19.25 -22.61 -24.00
CA PRO A 86 -18.09 -21.72 -24.07
C PRO A 86 -18.25 -20.54 -25.05
N GLU A 87 -18.91 -20.75 -26.19
CA GLU A 87 -19.18 -19.74 -27.20
C GLU A 87 -20.14 -18.66 -26.70
N GLU A 88 -21.18 -19.05 -25.96
CA GLU A 88 -22.14 -18.11 -25.35
C GLU A 88 -21.45 -17.24 -24.30
N VAL A 89 -20.53 -17.81 -23.51
CA VAL A 89 -19.72 -17.05 -22.55
C VAL A 89 -18.84 -16.02 -23.26
N ALA A 90 -18.19 -16.41 -24.37
CA ALA A 90 -17.36 -15.48 -25.14
C ALA A 90 -18.20 -14.32 -25.70
N GLU A 91 -19.38 -14.61 -26.25
CA GLU A 91 -20.29 -13.59 -26.78
C GLU A 91 -20.84 -12.69 -25.66
N TYR A 92 -21.20 -13.27 -24.52
CA TYR A 92 -21.65 -12.53 -23.34
C TYR A 92 -20.60 -11.53 -22.86
N ILE A 93 -19.32 -11.93 -22.79
CA ILE A 93 -18.23 -11.04 -22.39
C ILE A 93 -18.10 -9.88 -23.38
N LYS A 94 -18.16 -10.16 -24.69
CA LYS A 94 -18.09 -9.13 -25.73
C LYS A 94 -19.24 -8.12 -25.62
N LYS A 95 -20.48 -8.60 -25.41
CA LYS A 95 -21.66 -7.73 -25.24
C LYS A 95 -21.52 -6.81 -24.03
N ILE A 96 -20.98 -7.29 -22.91
CA ILE A 96 -20.72 -6.46 -21.73
C ILE A 96 -19.66 -5.39 -22.05
N GLY A 97 -18.56 -5.76 -22.70
CA GLY A 97 -17.46 -4.84 -23.03
C GLY A 97 -17.83 -3.72 -24.00
N GLN A 98 -18.89 -3.90 -24.78
CA GLN A 98 -19.43 -2.87 -25.69
C GLN A 98 -20.24 -1.79 -24.97
N VAL A 99 -20.65 -2.01 -23.71
CA VAL A 99 -21.40 -1.01 -22.94
C VAL A 99 -20.47 0.14 -22.55
N PRO A 100 -20.86 1.42 -22.76
CA PRO A 100 -20.05 2.57 -22.40
C PRO A 100 -19.62 2.56 -20.93
N TRP A 101 -18.40 3.00 -20.70
CA TRP A 101 -17.72 2.81 -19.43
C TRP A 101 -18.38 3.63 -18.33
N THR A 102 -18.64 2.97 -17.20
CA THR A 102 -18.97 3.69 -15.96
C THR A 102 -17.69 3.97 -15.19
N ILE A 103 -17.34 5.24 -15.03
CA ILE A 103 -16.22 5.60 -14.14
C ILE A 103 -16.75 5.56 -12.70
N ARG A 104 -16.43 4.50 -11.96
CA ARG A 104 -16.68 4.42 -10.52
C ARG A 104 -15.41 4.64 -9.72
N ALA A 105 -15.57 5.19 -8.51
CA ALA A 105 -14.48 5.35 -7.55
C ALA A 105 -13.93 4.00 -7.05
N ASP A 106 -14.75 2.94 -7.03
CA ASP A 106 -14.33 1.56 -6.73
C ASP A 106 -14.66 0.65 -7.93
N PRO A 107 -13.67 0.23 -8.72
CA PRO A 107 -13.87 -0.63 -9.89
C PRO A 107 -14.53 -1.97 -9.56
N ARG A 108 -14.38 -2.48 -8.33
CA ARG A 108 -14.97 -3.76 -7.90
C ARG A 108 -16.49 -3.70 -7.77
N LYS A 109 -17.06 -2.49 -7.63
CA LYS A 109 -18.50 -2.24 -7.53
C LYS A 109 -19.09 -1.76 -8.85
N ASP A 110 -18.36 -1.91 -9.94
CA ASP A 110 -18.81 -1.55 -11.28
C ASP A 110 -19.87 -2.57 -11.77
N PRO A 111 -21.00 -2.13 -12.36
CA PRO A 111 -22.01 -3.04 -12.88
C PRO A 111 -21.48 -4.07 -13.88
N GLN A 112 -20.43 -3.74 -14.64
CA GLN A 112 -19.78 -4.70 -15.54
C GLN A 112 -19.13 -5.84 -14.78
N VAL A 113 -18.50 -5.55 -13.64
CA VAL A 113 -17.89 -6.59 -12.78
C VAL A 113 -18.96 -7.55 -12.26
N GLU A 114 -20.10 -7.02 -11.81
CA GLU A 114 -21.23 -7.85 -11.35
C GLU A 114 -21.83 -8.68 -12.48
N LYS A 115 -21.91 -8.14 -13.70
CA LYS A 115 -22.37 -8.89 -14.87
C LYS A 115 -21.41 -10.00 -15.27
N TYR A 116 -20.11 -9.71 -15.36
CA TYR A 116 -19.10 -10.75 -15.62
C TYR A 116 -19.16 -11.85 -14.57
N ALA A 117 -19.29 -11.50 -13.29
CA ALA A 117 -19.35 -12.48 -12.20
C ALA A 117 -20.52 -13.48 -12.29
N LYS A 118 -21.56 -13.22 -13.10
CA LYS A 118 -22.67 -14.17 -13.33
C LYS A 118 -22.28 -15.38 -14.16
N ILE A 119 -21.16 -15.34 -14.88
CA ILE A 119 -20.67 -16.47 -15.68
C ILE A 119 -20.38 -17.69 -14.79
N GLY A 120 -19.87 -17.46 -13.58
CA GLY A 120 -19.48 -18.52 -12.67
C GLY A 120 -18.20 -19.27 -13.10
N PRO A 121 -17.86 -20.36 -12.37
CA PRO A 121 -16.64 -21.13 -12.61
C PRO A 121 -16.72 -22.05 -13.83
N GLY A 122 -15.57 -22.59 -14.26
CA GLY A 122 -15.46 -23.59 -15.33
C GLY A 122 -15.15 -23.06 -16.73
N TYR A 123 -15.14 -21.74 -16.94
CA TYR A 123 -14.94 -21.13 -18.27
C TYR A 123 -13.58 -20.45 -18.45
N LEU A 124 -12.59 -20.74 -17.59
CA LEU A 124 -11.28 -20.07 -17.62
C LEU A 124 -10.55 -20.21 -18.96
N GLY A 125 -10.77 -21.31 -19.68
CA GLY A 125 -10.20 -21.52 -21.02
C GLY A 125 -10.63 -20.45 -22.04
N VAL A 126 -11.86 -19.93 -21.92
CA VAL A 126 -12.40 -18.86 -22.76
C VAL A 126 -12.14 -17.48 -22.18
N ILE A 127 -12.21 -17.34 -20.85
CA ILE A 127 -12.07 -16.05 -20.16
C ILE A 127 -10.64 -15.51 -20.25
N LEU A 128 -9.62 -16.34 -19.96
CA LEU A 128 -8.24 -15.86 -19.83
C LEU A 128 -7.67 -15.27 -21.12
N PRO A 129 -7.88 -15.82 -22.33
CA PRO A 129 -7.46 -15.17 -23.56
C PRO A 129 -8.01 -13.76 -23.73
N LEU A 130 -9.23 -13.48 -23.26
CA LEU A 130 -9.88 -12.18 -23.39
C LEU A 130 -9.28 -11.11 -22.46
N LEU A 131 -8.58 -11.50 -21.40
CA LEU A 131 -7.83 -10.56 -20.55
C LEU A 131 -6.67 -9.86 -21.28
N LYS A 132 -6.23 -10.39 -22.43
CA LYS A 132 -5.21 -9.75 -23.26
C LYS A 132 -5.76 -8.57 -24.08
N SER A 133 -7.08 -8.47 -24.22
CA SER A 133 -7.74 -7.38 -24.92
C SER A 133 -8.01 -6.22 -23.96
N PRO A 134 -7.44 -5.01 -24.20
CA PRO A 134 -7.61 -3.87 -23.31
C PRO A 134 -9.07 -3.48 -23.04
N GLU A 135 -9.95 -3.76 -24.00
CA GLU A 135 -11.40 -3.53 -23.92
C GLU A 135 -12.05 -4.30 -22.76
N TYR A 136 -11.63 -5.55 -22.52
CA TYR A 136 -12.26 -6.43 -21.52
C TYR A 136 -11.45 -6.50 -20.22
N ALA A 137 -10.12 -6.43 -20.34
CA ALA A 137 -9.17 -6.71 -19.26
C ALA A 137 -9.49 -5.96 -17.95
N ARG A 138 -9.85 -4.67 -18.06
CA ARG A 138 -10.00 -3.79 -16.90
C ARG A 138 -11.02 -4.25 -15.89
N HIS A 139 -12.22 -4.63 -16.33
CA HIS A 139 -13.32 -5.05 -15.44
C HIS A 139 -13.33 -6.55 -15.25
N LEU A 140 -12.99 -7.31 -16.30
CA LEU A 140 -12.96 -8.77 -16.24
C LEU A 140 -11.95 -9.28 -15.20
N LYS A 141 -10.79 -8.62 -15.04
CA LYS A 141 -9.80 -8.99 -14.01
C LYS A 141 -10.36 -8.87 -12.58
N TYR A 142 -11.21 -7.87 -12.31
CA TYR A 142 -11.84 -7.73 -10.98
C TYR A 142 -12.95 -8.75 -10.74
N ALA A 143 -13.60 -9.24 -11.80
CA ALA A 143 -14.58 -10.32 -11.70
C ALA A 143 -13.92 -11.70 -11.55
N LEU A 144 -12.71 -11.87 -12.08
CA LEU A 144 -12.00 -13.16 -12.18
C LEU A 144 -12.00 -14.00 -10.91
N PRO A 145 -11.82 -13.44 -9.69
CA PRO A 145 -11.86 -14.26 -8.47
C PRO A 145 -13.20 -14.93 -8.19
N ARG A 146 -14.31 -14.36 -8.69
CA ARG A 146 -15.65 -14.95 -8.62
C ARG A 146 -15.93 -15.95 -9.76
N LEU A 147 -15.05 -16.01 -10.75
CA LEU A 147 -15.10 -16.92 -11.90
C LEU A 147 -14.18 -18.14 -11.73
N VAL A 148 -13.50 -18.24 -10.59
CA VAL A 148 -12.62 -19.35 -10.26
C VAL A 148 -13.27 -20.16 -9.15
N GLY A 149 -13.58 -21.42 -9.45
CA GLY A 149 -14.10 -22.40 -8.51
C GLY A 149 -12.98 -23.26 -7.91
N LYS A 150 -13.32 -24.07 -6.89
CA LYS A 150 -12.37 -25.00 -6.27
C LYS A 150 -11.81 -26.02 -7.26
N SER A 151 -12.63 -26.47 -8.21
CA SER A 151 -12.26 -27.42 -9.27
C SER A 151 -11.26 -26.85 -10.27
N ASP A 152 -11.04 -25.54 -10.29
CA ASP A 152 -10.14 -24.88 -11.23
C ASP A 152 -8.69 -24.81 -10.70
N LYS A 153 -8.41 -25.31 -9.49
CA LYS A 153 -7.12 -25.15 -8.79
C LYS A 153 -5.92 -25.52 -9.68
N GLU A 154 -5.90 -26.72 -10.23
CA GLU A 154 -4.77 -27.19 -11.03
C GLU A 154 -4.62 -26.38 -12.32
N PHE A 155 -5.73 -25.94 -12.91
CA PHE A 155 -5.69 -25.07 -14.09
C PHE A 155 -5.09 -23.70 -13.75
N VAL A 156 -5.52 -23.10 -12.64
CA VAL A 156 -5.01 -21.82 -12.14
C VAL A 156 -3.51 -21.89 -11.85
N LEU A 157 -3.08 -22.88 -11.06
CA LEU A 157 -1.68 -23.04 -10.69
C LEU A 157 -0.76 -23.31 -11.89
N ARG A 158 -1.25 -23.97 -12.95
CA ARG A 158 -0.47 -24.17 -14.19
C ARG A 158 -0.36 -22.92 -15.05
N ASN A 159 -1.33 -22.01 -14.97
CA ASN A 159 -1.45 -20.87 -15.87
C ASN A 159 -1.07 -19.52 -15.22
N LEU A 160 -0.76 -19.50 -13.92
CA LEU A 160 -0.49 -18.28 -13.15
C LEU A 160 0.66 -17.43 -13.73
N SER A 161 1.74 -18.04 -14.21
CA SER A 161 2.84 -17.29 -14.85
C SER A 161 2.43 -16.63 -16.17
N ARG A 162 1.47 -17.21 -16.88
CA ARG A 162 0.95 -16.69 -18.15
C ARG A 162 -0.15 -15.64 -17.92
N TYR A 163 -0.90 -15.77 -16.83
CA TYR A 163 -2.01 -14.90 -16.44
C TYR A 163 -1.86 -14.47 -14.97
N PRO A 164 -1.00 -13.47 -14.68
CA PRO A 164 -0.80 -12.94 -13.33
C PRO A 164 -2.07 -12.44 -12.65
N GLU A 165 -3.09 -12.08 -13.42
CA GLU A 165 -4.43 -11.68 -12.95
C GLU A 165 -5.12 -12.78 -12.13
N LEU A 166 -4.64 -14.02 -12.18
CA LEU A 166 -5.10 -15.12 -11.34
C LEU A 166 -4.59 -15.06 -9.89
N ALA A 167 -3.62 -14.19 -9.57
CA ALA A 167 -3.05 -14.09 -8.24
C ALA A 167 -4.10 -13.83 -7.13
N PRO A 168 -5.07 -12.92 -7.29
CA PRO A 168 -6.13 -12.74 -6.29
C PRO A 168 -6.97 -14.01 -6.06
N SER A 169 -7.23 -14.80 -7.11
CA SER A 169 -7.95 -16.08 -6.98
C SER A 169 -7.17 -17.09 -6.15
N VAL A 170 -5.84 -17.18 -6.36
CA VAL A 170 -4.94 -17.99 -5.54
C VAL A 170 -5.05 -17.60 -4.06
N MET A 171 -5.10 -16.29 -3.76
CA MET A 171 -5.21 -15.81 -2.39
C MET A 171 -6.56 -16.14 -1.75
N ILE A 172 -7.67 -15.88 -2.46
CA ILE A 172 -9.03 -16.11 -1.97
C ILE A 172 -9.29 -17.58 -1.65
N HIS A 173 -8.75 -18.49 -2.46
CA HIS A 173 -8.92 -19.93 -2.25
C HIS A 173 -7.85 -20.56 -1.35
N GLY A 174 -6.90 -19.77 -0.84
CA GLY A 174 -5.86 -20.25 0.08
C GLY A 174 -4.80 -21.13 -0.57
N TRP A 175 -4.56 -21.00 -1.88
CA TRP A 175 -3.57 -21.80 -2.63
C TRP A 175 -2.18 -21.15 -2.68
N PHE A 176 -1.94 -20.17 -1.81
CA PHE A 176 -0.67 -19.48 -1.72
C PHE A 176 0.52 -20.43 -1.46
N PRO A 177 0.45 -21.42 -0.54
CA PRO A 177 1.58 -22.32 -0.28
C PRO A 177 2.11 -23.01 -1.54
N GLU A 178 1.21 -23.46 -2.42
CA GLU A 178 1.54 -24.14 -3.68
C GLU A 178 1.98 -23.16 -4.78
N ALA A 179 1.44 -21.94 -4.78
CA ALA A 179 1.77 -20.91 -5.76
C ALA A 179 2.99 -20.04 -5.39
N LYS A 180 3.49 -20.15 -4.15
CA LYS A 180 4.48 -19.25 -3.54
C LYS A 180 5.64 -18.90 -4.47
N ASN A 181 6.32 -19.93 -4.99
CA ASN A 181 7.51 -19.75 -5.82
C ASN A 181 7.18 -19.11 -7.18
N GLN A 182 6.04 -19.45 -7.77
CA GLN A 182 5.60 -18.86 -9.02
C GLN A 182 5.25 -17.39 -8.84
N LEU A 183 4.51 -17.04 -7.77
CA LEU A 183 4.17 -15.65 -7.46
C LEU A 183 5.44 -14.81 -7.26
N ILE A 184 6.43 -15.31 -6.52
CA ILE A 184 7.73 -14.63 -6.34
C ILE A 184 8.42 -14.42 -7.70
N ALA A 185 8.44 -15.44 -8.57
CA ALA A 185 9.05 -15.34 -9.89
C ALA A 185 8.36 -14.29 -10.78
N ILE A 186 7.04 -14.18 -10.71
CA ILE A 186 6.27 -13.16 -11.45
C ILE A 186 6.57 -11.76 -10.88
N LEU A 187 6.58 -11.60 -9.56
CA LEU A 187 6.88 -10.34 -8.88
C LEU A 187 8.26 -9.79 -9.25
N LYS A 188 9.24 -10.64 -9.53
CA LYS A 188 10.59 -10.21 -9.98
C LYS A 188 10.60 -9.51 -11.34
N ASN A 189 9.59 -9.74 -12.18
CA ASN A 189 9.59 -9.30 -13.58
C ASN A 189 8.39 -8.42 -13.97
N THR A 190 7.35 -8.37 -13.13
CA THR A 190 6.14 -7.60 -13.44
C THR A 190 6.40 -6.08 -13.42
N ARG A 191 5.68 -5.35 -14.28
CA ARG A 191 5.64 -3.88 -14.27
C ARG A 191 4.47 -3.32 -13.46
N ASP A 192 3.48 -4.16 -13.19
CA ASP A 192 2.27 -3.83 -12.46
C ASP A 192 2.10 -4.80 -11.29
N PHE A 193 1.84 -4.23 -10.12
CA PHE A 193 1.70 -4.98 -8.88
C PHE A 193 0.29 -4.90 -8.29
N SER A 194 -0.65 -4.31 -9.02
CA SER A 194 -2.05 -4.22 -8.62
C SER A 194 -2.67 -5.59 -8.32
N GLU A 195 -2.31 -6.63 -9.08
CA GLU A 195 -2.82 -8.00 -8.89
C GLU A 195 -2.27 -8.71 -7.65
N PHE A 196 -1.21 -8.17 -7.03
CA PHE A 196 -0.51 -8.79 -5.91
C PHE A 196 -0.80 -8.11 -4.58
N GLN A 197 -1.71 -7.14 -4.54
CA GLN A 197 -2.02 -6.37 -3.33
C GLN A 197 -2.41 -7.26 -2.13
N GLU A 198 -3.10 -8.37 -2.37
CA GLU A 198 -3.48 -9.35 -1.34
C GLU A 198 -2.35 -10.36 -1.04
N ALA A 199 -1.48 -10.64 -2.02
CA ALA A 199 -0.37 -11.58 -1.86
C ALA A 199 0.78 -10.99 -1.03
N ILE A 200 1.07 -9.69 -1.20
CA ILE A 200 2.19 -9.01 -0.54
C ILE A 200 2.10 -9.07 0.99
N PRO A 201 0.95 -8.78 1.66
CA PRO A 201 0.83 -8.94 3.11
C PRO A 201 1.08 -10.37 3.59
N VAL A 202 0.63 -11.37 2.84
CA VAL A 202 0.86 -12.79 3.18
C VAL A 202 2.34 -13.15 3.03
N MET A 203 2.98 -12.68 1.96
CA MET A 203 4.43 -12.82 1.77
C MET A 203 5.26 -12.05 2.81
N ALA A 204 4.71 -11.01 3.46
CA ALA A 204 5.41 -10.30 4.51
C ALA A 204 5.45 -11.05 5.85
N ALA A 205 4.67 -12.14 6.01
CA ALA A 205 4.47 -12.80 7.29
C ALA A 205 5.71 -13.58 7.79
N THR A 206 6.46 -14.24 6.90
CA THR A 206 7.58 -15.12 7.29
C THR A 206 8.94 -14.55 6.86
N PRO A 207 10.04 -14.84 7.59
CA PRO A 207 11.38 -14.39 7.19
C PRO A 207 11.76 -14.83 5.76
N GLU A 208 11.44 -16.07 5.39
CA GLU A 208 11.71 -16.61 4.06
C GLU A 208 11.05 -15.78 2.96
N THR A 209 9.75 -15.50 3.09
CA THR A 209 9.01 -14.74 2.08
C THR A 209 9.31 -13.25 2.13
N ARG A 210 9.71 -12.69 3.28
CA ARG A 210 10.25 -11.33 3.39
C ARG A 210 11.55 -11.18 2.63
N ALA A 211 12.48 -12.11 2.78
CA ALA A 211 13.74 -12.11 2.02
C ALA A 211 13.46 -12.12 0.50
N ALA A 212 12.49 -12.91 0.04
CA ALA A 212 12.08 -12.90 -1.36
C ALA A 212 11.50 -11.55 -1.81
N LEU A 213 10.69 -10.87 -0.98
CA LEU A 213 10.20 -9.52 -1.28
C LEU A 213 11.32 -8.48 -1.30
N VAL A 214 12.34 -8.61 -0.46
CA VAL A 214 13.54 -7.76 -0.48
C VAL A 214 14.30 -7.94 -1.79
N GLU A 215 14.46 -9.17 -2.28
CA GLU A 215 15.06 -9.42 -3.60
C GLU A 215 14.25 -8.79 -4.74
N VAL A 216 12.92 -8.91 -4.69
CA VAL A 216 12.03 -8.23 -5.65
C VAL A 216 12.26 -6.72 -5.60
N PHE A 217 12.27 -6.14 -4.41
CA PHE A 217 12.50 -4.70 -4.21
C PHE A 217 13.87 -4.25 -4.72
N ARG A 218 14.91 -5.06 -4.52
CA ARG A 218 16.27 -4.78 -4.95
C ARG A 218 16.43 -4.75 -6.46
N PHE A 219 15.75 -5.65 -7.18
CA PHE A 219 16.05 -5.91 -8.59
C PHE A 219 14.96 -5.53 -9.56
N ASN A 220 13.69 -5.51 -9.15
CA ASN A 220 12.61 -5.09 -10.03
C ASN A 220 12.50 -3.56 -9.97
N PRO A 221 12.79 -2.83 -11.06
CA PRO A 221 12.67 -1.37 -11.06
C PRO A 221 11.25 -0.91 -10.81
N TYR A 222 10.24 -1.79 -11.01
CA TYR A 222 8.83 -1.54 -10.73
C TYR A 222 8.39 -1.78 -9.29
N ALA A 223 9.29 -2.21 -8.40
CA ALA A 223 8.99 -2.58 -7.02
C ALA A 223 8.88 -1.42 -6.02
N ASP A 224 8.87 -0.17 -6.49
CA ASP A 224 8.96 1.01 -5.63
C ASP A 224 7.77 1.17 -4.68
N TYR A 225 6.62 0.62 -5.03
CA TYR A 225 5.45 0.52 -4.16
C TYR A 225 5.65 -0.43 -2.95
N LEU A 226 6.68 -1.30 -2.93
CA LEU A 226 7.01 -2.14 -1.77
C LEU A 226 7.73 -1.38 -0.66
N PHE A 227 8.30 -0.21 -0.95
CA PHE A 227 9.16 0.57 -0.04
C PHE A 227 8.67 0.56 1.42
N MET A 228 7.45 1.04 1.67
CA MET A 228 6.89 1.14 3.04
C MET A 228 6.78 -0.20 3.74
N ARG A 229 6.53 -1.28 2.98
CA ARG A 229 6.45 -2.63 3.52
C ARG A 229 7.84 -3.14 3.88
N ILE A 230 8.82 -2.94 3.01
CA ILE A 230 10.22 -3.34 3.25
C ILE A 230 10.79 -2.61 4.47
N GLU A 231 10.47 -1.33 4.68
CA GLU A 231 10.91 -0.57 5.86
C GLU A 231 10.42 -1.16 7.19
N SER A 232 9.30 -1.90 7.19
CA SER A 232 8.78 -2.52 8.42
C SER A 232 9.45 -3.84 8.79
N PHE A 233 10.33 -4.37 7.93
CA PHE A 233 10.95 -5.67 8.15
C PHE A 233 12.11 -5.55 9.15
N PRO A 234 12.03 -6.19 10.33
CA PRO A 234 13.04 -6.04 11.37
C PRO A 234 14.36 -6.76 11.06
N ASP A 235 14.32 -7.71 10.13
CA ASP A 235 15.40 -8.60 9.72
C ASP A 235 16.18 -8.09 8.50
N VAL A 236 15.96 -6.84 8.09
CA VAL A 236 16.59 -6.23 6.91
C VAL A 236 17.58 -5.15 7.33
N ASP A 237 18.79 -5.22 6.78
CA ASP A 237 19.74 -4.10 6.82
C ASP A 237 19.30 -3.05 5.79
N HIS A 238 18.49 -2.09 6.24
CA HIS A 238 17.92 -1.06 5.36
C HIS A 238 18.98 -0.11 4.81
N GLU A 239 20.10 0.12 5.51
CA GLU A 239 21.17 1.00 5.04
C GLU A 239 21.90 0.35 3.86
N LYS A 240 22.27 -0.92 4.00
CA LYS A 240 22.88 -1.67 2.90
C LYS A 240 21.94 -1.77 1.71
N LEU A 241 20.67 -2.15 1.94
CA LEU A 241 19.67 -2.27 0.89
C LEU A 241 19.43 -0.93 0.18
N ALA A 242 19.42 0.18 0.92
CA ALA A 242 19.26 1.52 0.37
C ALA A 242 20.38 1.89 -0.60
N ARG A 243 21.64 1.60 -0.25
CA ARG A 243 22.77 1.81 -1.17
C ARG A 243 22.65 0.93 -2.41
N GLU A 244 22.38 -0.36 -2.24
CA GLU A 244 22.27 -1.31 -3.36
C GLU A 244 21.16 -0.91 -4.35
N VAL A 245 20.00 -0.48 -3.84
CA VAL A 245 18.88 -0.01 -4.67
C VAL A 245 19.22 1.30 -5.36
N TRP A 246 19.88 2.23 -4.64
CA TRP A 246 20.28 3.52 -5.18
C TRP A 246 21.26 3.39 -6.34
N GLU A 247 22.31 2.59 -6.18
CA GLU A 247 23.36 2.36 -7.20
C GLU A 247 22.81 1.73 -8.48
N LYS A 248 21.76 0.93 -8.38
CA LYS A 248 21.12 0.24 -9.51
C LYS A 248 19.99 1.04 -10.17
N MET A 249 19.61 2.18 -9.60
CA MET A 249 18.48 2.97 -10.11
C MET A 249 18.83 3.63 -11.45
N SER A 250 18.00 3.42 -12.48
CA SER A 250 18.14 4.14 -13.75
C SER A 250 17.85 5.64 -13.58
N SER A 251 18.40 6.47 -14.47
CA SER A 251 18.26 7.94 -14.48
C SER A 251 16.81 8.45 -14.61
N THR A 252 15.86 7.61 -15.02
CA THR A 252 14.40 7.87 -15.06
C THR A 252 13.73 7.75 -13.68
N ARG A 253 14.42 8.22 -12.64
CA ARG A 253 14.27 7.87 -11.22
C ARG A 253 12.84 7.85 -10.67
N ARG A 254 12.56 6.81 -9.88
CA ARG A 254 11.29 6.67 -9.13
C ARG A 254 11.39 7.33 -7.79
N THR A 255 10.49 8.29 -7.56
CA THR A 255 10.48 9.09 -6.34
C THR A 255 10.45 8.24 -5.08
N LEU A 256 9.70 7.14 -5.05
CA LEU A 256 9.58 6.28 -3.87
C LEU A 256 10.89 5.56 -3.50
N LEU A 257 11.71 5.15 -4.48
CA LEU A 257 13.01 4.55 -4.19
C LEU A 257 14.00 5.60 -3.67
N MET A 258 13.90 6.84 -4.15
CA MET A 258 14.68 7.97 -3.66
C MET A 258 14.32 8.30 -2.20
N LEU A 259 13.01 8.28 -1.87
CA LEU A 259 12.53 8.40 -0.49
C LEU A 259 13.11 7.29 0.40
N PHE A 260 13.09 6.04 -0.07
CA PHE A 260 13.71 4.92 0.65
C PHE A 260 15.19 5.16 0.92
N ALA A 261 15.95 5.49 -0.13
CA ALA A 261 17.39 5.68 -0.05
C ALA A 261 17.75 6.81 0.92
N ALA A 262 17.10 7.96 0.79
CA ALA A 262 17.35 9.11 1.67
C ALA A 262 16.97 8.82 3.13
N ARG A 263 15.84 8.17 3.38
CA ARG A 263 15.40 7.83 4.75
C ARG A 263 16.29 6.78 5.43
N ASN A 264 17.13 6.10 4.67
CA ASN A 264 18.05 5.08 5.17
C ASN A 264 19.53 5.48 4.95
N GLY A 265 19.80 6.78 4.87
CA GLY A 265 21.16 7.34 5.00
C GLY A 265 21.95 7.56 3.70
N VAL A 266 21.33 7.42 2.53
CA VAL A 266 21.98 7.74 1.25
C VAL A 266 21.95 9.25 1.00
N LYS A 267 23.09 9.91 1.20
CA LYS A 267 23.25 11.37 1.14
C LYS A 267 22.97 11.94 -0.25
N GLU A 268 23.34 11.22 -1.30
CA GLU A 268 23.09 11.59 -2.70
C GLU A 268 21.59 11.63 -3.00
N ALA A 269 20.83 10.66 -2.48
CA ALA A 269 19.38 10.61 -2.61
C ALA A 269 18.71 11.76 -1.85
N LEU A 270 19.21 12.11 -0.66
CA LEU A 270 18.75 13.30 0.07
C LEU A 270 18.98 14.57 -0.77
N SER A 271 20.17 14.73 -1.34
CA SER A 271 20.53 15.90 -2.15
C SER A 271 19.57 16.08 -3.33
N GLU A 272 19.22 14.98 -4.00
CA GLU A 272 18.26 15.02 -5.10
C GLU A 272 16.84 15.33 -4.61
N LEU A 273 16.40 14.75 -3.50
CA LEU A 273 15.08 15.06 -2.93
C LEU A 273 14.94 16.52 -2.55
N VAL A 274 15.97 17.11 -1.93
CA VAL A 274 15.99 18.54 -1.58
C VAL A 274 15.83 19.38 -2.84
N SER A 275 16.60 19.08 -3.88
CA SER A 275 16.56 19.79 -5.16
C SER A 275 15.19 19.70 -5.82
N ARG A 276 14.60 18.49 -5.86
CA ARG A 276 13.29 18.23 -6.45
C ARG A 276 12.16 18.90 -5.67
N ALA A 277 12.17 18.78 -4.34
CA ALA A 277 11.15 19.38 -3.47
C ALA A 277 11.17 20.92 -3.54
N ALA A 278 12.34 21.53 -3.71
CA ALA A 278 12.49 22.97 -3.88
C ALA A 278 11.99 23.46 -5.26
N ALA A 279 12.20 22.66 -6.32
CA ALA A 279 11.80 22.99 -7.68
C ALA A 279 10.29 22.83 -7.91
N THR A 280 9.66 21.79 -7.34
CA THR A 280 8.24 21.51 -7.55
C THR A 280 7.62 20.93 -6.29
N PRO A 281 6.61 21.60 -5.68
CA PRO A 281 5.83 21.02 -4.60
C PRO A 281 5.06 19.80 -5.12
N GLU A 282 5.54 18.60 -4.81
CA GLU A 282 5.00 17.35 -5.31
C GLU A 282 4.44 16.49 -4.18
N TYR A 283 3.32 15.82 -4.46
CA TYR A 283 2.78 14.75 -3.64
C TYR A 283 2.99 13.42 -4.35
N VAL A 284 3.61 12.47 -3.66
CA VAL A 284 3.86 11.13 -4.20
C VAL A 284 2.89 10.15 -3.56
N SER A 285 2.27 9.30 -4.38
CA SER A 285 1.45 8.20 -3.87
C SER A 285 2.29 6.93 -3.72
N ALA A 286 2.24 6.29 -2.55
CA ALA A 286 2.84 4.98 -2.27
C ALA A 286 1.75 3.98 -1.89
N ALA A 287 1.97 2.67 -2.09
CA ALA A 287 1.02 1.68 -1.60
C ALA A 287 0.88 1.80 -0.06
N GLY A 288 -0.34 1.99 0.41
CA GLY A 288 -0.64 2.21 1.83
C GLY A 288 -0.60 3.66 2.32
N ASN A 289 -0.15 4.62 1.50
CA ASN A 289 -0.21 6.05 1.82
C ASN A 289 -0.51 6.91 0.59
N ARG A 290 -1.66 7.57 0.60
CA ARG A 290 -1.97 8.62 -0.37
C ARG A 290 -1.25 9.90 0.07
N ASN A 291 -0.53 10.54 -0.85
CA ASN A 291 -0.03 11.90 -0.75
C ASN A 291 1.11 12.15 0.26
N VAL A 292 2.28 11.52 0.06
CA VAL A 292 3.52 11.95 0.72
C VAL A 292 3.95 13.29 0.14
N SER A 293 3.88 14.37 0.91
CA SER A 293 4.45 15.66 0.54
C SER A 293 5.97 15.59 0.57
N LEU A 294 6.63 15.81 -0.58
CA LEU A 294 8.10 15.81 -0.65
C LEU A 294 8.71 16.85 0.30
N SER A 295 8.10 18.03 0.38
CA SER A 295 8.55 19.11 1.26
C SER A 295 8.52 18.70 2.73
N GLN A 296 7.43 18.07 3.18
CA GLN A 296 7.32 17.60 4.56
C GLN A 296 8.32 16.47 4.85
N PHE A 297 8.53 15.58 3.89
CA PHE A 297 9.47 14.48 4.01
C PHE A 297 10.92 14.98 4.16
N VAL A 298 11.34 15.91 3.29
CA VAL A 298 12.68 16.52 3.35
C VAL A 298 12.87 17.26 4.68
N ASN A 299 11.87 18.05 5.10
CA ASN A 299 11.90 18.72 6.40
C ASN A 299 12.06 17.74 7.56
N GLN A 300 11.32 16.63 7.53
CA GLN A 300 11.43 15.58 8.55
C GLN A 300 12.84 14.98 8.59
N LEU A 301 13.42 14.66 7.43
CA LEU A 301 14.78 14.09 7.35
C LEU A 301 15.85 15.06 7.86
N LEU A 302 15.67 16.36 7.67
CA LEU A 302 16.63 17.39 8.09
C LEU A 302 16.31 18.00 9.47
N GLY A 303 15.26 17.54 10.15
CA GLY A 303 14.80 18.10 11.43
C GLY A 303 14.30 19.55 11.35
N GLN A 304 13.97 20.04 10.14
CA GLN A 304 13.57 21.43 9.91
C GLN A 304 12.05 21.61 10.04
N LYS A 305 11.63 22.81 10.48
CA LYS A 305 10.22 23.21 10.61
C LYS A 305 9.87 24.45 9.77
N THR A 306 10.61 24.63 8.68
CA THR A 306 10.58 25.79 7.78
C THR A 306 9.88 25.44 6.46
N ASN A 307 9.68 26.43 5.59
CA ASN A 307 9.24 26.11 4.23
C ASN A 307 10.38 25.47 3.42
N ILE A 308 10.04 24.80 2.32
CA ILE A 308 11.03 24.01 1.55
C ILE A 308 12.16 24.86 0.94
N ARG A 309 11.92 26.14 0.63
CA ARG A 309 12.96 27.02 0.08
C ARG A 309 14.01 27.36 1.14
N GLU A 310 13.56 27.68 2.35
CA GLU A 310 14.43 27.91 3.51
C GLU A 310 15.22 26.64 3.86
N THR A 311 14.55 25.48 3.87
CA THR A 311 15.19 24.18 4.12
C THR A 311 16.25 23.87 3.07
N ALA A 312 15.98 24.12 1.78
CA ALA A 312 16.94 23.90 0.71
C ALA A 312 18.14 24.85 0.79
N ALA A 313 17.91 26.13 1.13
CA ALA A 313 18.99 27.09 1.34
C ALA A 313 19.86 26.72 2.56
N TRP A 314 19.23 26.24 3.65
CA TRP A 314 19.94 25.70 4.80
C TRP A 314 20.75 24.45 4.43
N TYR A 315 20.15 23.50 3.71
CA TYR A 315 20.82 22.30 3.25
C TYR A 315 22.05 22.64 2.41
N SER A 316 21.93 23.56 1.44
CA SER A 316 23.07 23.93 0.59
C SER A 316 24.23 24.55 1.35
N ARG A 317 23.97 25.20 2.49
CA ARG A 317 25.04 25.74 3.34
C ARG A 317 25.68 24.69 4.23
N ASN A 318 24.98 23.59 4.52
CA ASN A 318 25.35 22.65 5.58
C ASN A 318 25.62 21.22 5.08
N SER A 319 25.40 20.94 3.79
CA SER A 319 25.37 19.58 3.24
C SER A 319 26.61 18.77 3.57
N ASP A 320 27.78 19.41 3.59
CA ASP A 320 29.06 18.72 3.79
C ASP A 320 29.19 18.14 5.20
N TRP A 321 28.60 18.80 6.19
CA TRP A 321 28.65 18.38 7.60
C TRP A 321 27.47 17.50 8.01
N LEU A 322 26.56 17.16 7.09
CA LEU A 322 25.45 16.26 7.43
C LEU A 322 25.90 14.81 7.52
N VAL A 323 25.55 14.19 8.65
CA VAL A 323 25.69 12.76 8.92
C VAL A 323 24.33 12.15 9.28
N PHE A 324 24.10 10.89 8.92
CA PHE A 324 22.84 10.22 9.19
C PHE A 324 22.82 9.61 10.60
N ASP A 325 21.97 10.15 11.47
CA ASP A 325 21.66 9.61 12.79
C ASP A 325 20.64 8.48 12.64
N LYS A 326 21.11 7.24 12.80
CA LYS A 326 20.28 6.03 12.67
C LYS A 326 19.16 5.94 13.70
N GLN A 327 19.38 6.45 14.92
CA GLN A 327 18.40 6.39 15.99
C GLN A 327 17.24 7.35 15.73
N LYS A 328 17.57 8.57 15.28
CA LYS A 328 16.55 9.58 14.92
C LYS A 328 15.98 9.37 13.51
N ARG A 329 16.66 8.59 12.67
CA ARG A 329 16.41 8.47 11.22
C ARG A 329 16.41 9.83 10.52
N GLN A 330 17.39 10.65 10.86
CA GLN A 330 17.53 12.04 10.41
C GLN A 330 18.98 12.36 10.06
N TYR A 331 19.18 13.35 9.21
CA TYR A 331 20.49 13.94 8.95
C TYR A 331 20.70 15.07 9.94
N VAL A 332 21.76 14.96 10.71
CA VAL A 332 22.16 15.93 11.74
C VAL A 332 23.54 16.50 11.38
N LEU A 333 23.84 17.69 11.87
CA LEU A 333 25.19 18.24 11.74
C LEU A 333 26.16 17.36 12.55
N SER A 334 27.25 16.93 11.94
CA SER A 334 28.38 16.37 12.66
C SER A 334 28.88 17.43 13.63
N VAL A 335 28.88 17.14 14.92
CA VAL A 335 29.56 18.00 15.88
C VAL A 335 31.04 17.92 15.52
N ALA A 336 31.56 18.95 14.86
CA ALA A 336 33.00 19.13 14.83
C ALA A 336 33.39 19.44 16.27
N GLU A 337 34.11 18.54 16.92
CA GLU A 337 34.93 18.91 18.08
C GLU A 337 35.88 20.01 17.58
N HIS A 338 35.57 21.26 17.91
CA HIS A 338 36.45 22.41 17.75
C HIS A 338 36.63 23.06 19.11
#